data_AF-A0A2W6DFF9-F1
#
_entry.id   AF-A0A2W6DFF9-F1
#
_cell.length_a   1.000
_cell.length_b   1.000
_cell.length_c   1.000
_cell.angle_alpha   90.00
_cell.angle_beta   90.00
_cell.angle_gamma   90.00
#
_symmetry.space_group_name_H-M   'P 1'
#
loop_
_entity.id
_entity.type
_entity.pdbx_description
1 polymer ?
#
loop_
_entity_poly.entity_id
_entity_poly.type
_entity_poly.pdbx_seq_one_letter_code
_entity_poly.pdbx_strand_id
1 'polypeptide(L)' 'MDRRPNPIGLHQVRNLAIDSIGVEVADLEGLDGTPIVDVKPLPGPVADT' A
#
# COMPACT_ATOMS: atom_id res chain seq x y z
N MET A 1 12.96 -13.40 -5.32
CA MET A 1 13.43 -12.42 -6.31
C MET A 1 12.45 -12.42 -7.46
N ASP A 2 11.49 -11.50 -7.41
CA ASP A 2 10.51 -11.30 -8.46
C ASP A 2 11.20 -10.72 -9.72
N ARG A 3 10.96 -11.31 -10.89
CA ARG A 3 11.65 -11.00 -12.18
C ARG A 3 10.82 -10.12 -13.11
N ARG A 4 9.78 -9.46 -12.61
CA ARG A 4 9.02 -8.50 -13.41
C ARG A 4 9.95 -7.37 -13.91
N PRO A 5 9.81 -6.92 -15.17
CA PRO A 5 10.55 -5.76 -15.68
C PRO A 5 10.38 -4.51 -14.80
N ASN A 6 9.18 -4.36 -14.21
CA ASN A 6 8.88 -3.35 -13.21
C ASN A 6 8.50 -4.06 -11.89
N PRO A 7 9.42 -4.16 -10.91
CA PRO A 7 9.21 -4.89 -9.67
C PRO A 7 8.41 -4.07 -8.65
N ILE A 8 7.20 -3.64 -9.01
CA ILE A 8 6.30 -2.86 -8.13
C ILE A 8 5.32 -3.83 -7.43
N GLY A 9 5.34 -3.84 -6.10
CA GLY A 9 4.37 -4.57 -5.28
C GLY A 9 3.08 -3.77 -5.10
N LEU A 10 1.94 -4.46 -5.03
CA LEU A 10 0.64 -3.87 -4.71
C LEU A 10 0.11 -4.54 -3.44
N HIS A 11 -0.15 -3.73 -2.42
CA HIS A 11 -0.61 -4.19 -1.11
C HIS A 11 -1.82 -3.35 -0.69
N GLN A 12 -2.93 -4.02 -0.38
CA GLN A 12 -4.03 -3.40 0.34
C GLN A 12 -3.68 -3.44 1.82
N VAL A 13 -3.59 -2.26 2.43
CA VAL A 13 -3.23 -2.12 3.83
C VAL A 13 -4.36 -1.52 4.63
N ARG A 14 -4.31 -1.68 5.95
CA ARG A 14 -5.27 -1.07 6.87
C ARG A 14 -4.56 -0.03 7.71
N ASN A 15 -5.08 1.20 7.71
CA ASN A 15 -4.56 2.27 8.57
C ASN A 15 -4.85 1.93 10.03
N LEU A 16 -3.81 1.91 10.86
CA LEU A 16 -3.89 1.72 12.30
C LEU A 16 -3.79 3.05 13.03
N ALA A 17 -2.84 3.89 12.62
CA ALA A 17 -2.63 5.23 13.14
C ALA A 17 -2.06 6.15 12.04
N ILE A 18 -2.29 7.45 12.20
CA ILE A 18 -1.69 8.50 11.37
C ILE A 18 -1.08 9.52 12.31
N ASP A 19 0.17 9.89 12.07
CA ASP A 19 0.87 10.94 12.80
C ASP A 19 1.51 11.96 11.84
N SER A 20 2.31 12.88 12.38
CA SER A 20 2.95 13.95 11.60
C SER A 20 4.05 13.46 10.65
N ILE A 21 4.58 12.26 10.87
CA ILE A 21 5.73 11.72 10.14
C ILE A 21 5.40 10.48 9.31
N GLY A 22 4.20 9.90 9.46
CA GLY A 22 3.79 8.76 8.66
C GLY A 22 2.43 8.15 9.02
N VAL A 23 2.24 6.93 8.53
CA VAL A 23 1.04 6.12 8.73
C VAL A 23 1.48 4.75 9.20
N GLU A 24 0.94 4.31 10.33
CA GLU A 24 1.09 2.94 10.81
C GLU A 24 0.05 2.06 10.12
N VAL A 25 0.48 0.95 9.53
CA VAL A 25 -0.39 0.07 8.74
C VAL A 25 -0.22 -1.40 9.12
N ALA A 26 -1.29 -2.17 8.98
CA ALA A 26 -1.24 -3.64 8.98
C ALA A 26 -1.20 -4.19 7.53
N ASP A 27 -0.77 -5.45 7.40
CA ASP A 27 -0.84 -6.24 6.17
C ASP A 27 0.10 -5.76 5.03
N LEU A 28 1.20 -5.07 5.36
CA LEU A 28 2.27 -4.71 4.42
C LEU A 28 3.38 -5.76 4.43
N GLU A 29 3.67 -6.36 3.28
CA GLU A 29 4.70 -7.41 3.13
C GLU A 29 6.08 -6.86 2.70
N GLY A 30 6.22 -5.53 2.62
CA GLY A 30 7.48 -4.88 2.29
C GLY A 30 8.52 -5.13 3.39
N LEU A 31 9.78 -5.36 2.98
CA LEU A 31 10.90 -5.38 3.92
C LEU A 31 11.22 -3.96 4.40
N ASP A 32 11.88 -3.84 5.54
CA ASP A 32 12.37 -2.55 6.01
C ASP A 32 13.23 -1.85 4.94
N GLY A 33 13.01 -0.55 4.76
CA GLY A 33 13.62 0.25 3.70
C GLY A 33 13.06 0.02 2.28
N THR A 34 12.03 -0.80 2.10
CA THR A 34 11.36 -0.94 0.79
C THR A 34 10.73 0.40 0.38
N PRO A 35 11.12 1.00 -0.76
CA PRO A 35 10.59 2.29 -1.16
C PRO A 35 9.09 2.25 -1.45
N ILE A 36 8.33 3.19 -0.89
CA ILE A 36 6.93 3.43 -1.24
C ILE A 36 6.89 4.42 -2.40
N VAL A 37 6.24 4.03 -3.50
CA VAL A 37 6.19 4.82 -4.73
C VAL A 37 4.85 5.55 -4.94
N ASP A 38 3.76 5.03 -4.38
CA ASP A 38 2.42 5.59 -4.52
C ASP A 38 1.48 5.08 -3.41
N VAL A 39 0.50 5.90 -3.02
CA VAL A 39 -0.53 5.56 -2.03
C VAL A 39 -1.88 6.06 -2.55
N LYS A 40 -2.89 5.18 -2.58
CA LYS A 40 -4.25 5.51 -3.03
C LYS A 40 -5.30 4.99 -2.06
N PRO A 41 -6.42 5.70 -1.88
CA PRO A 41 -7.56 5.15 -1.16
C PRO A 41 -8.09 3.92 -1.90
N LEU A 42 -8.72 3.01 -1.15
CA LEU A 42 -9.44 1.91 -1.76
C LEU A 42 -10.60 2.45 -2.60
N PRO A 43 -10.89 1.84 -3.75
CA PRO A 43 -12.09 2.18 -4.50
C PRO A 43 -13.32 2.06 -3.60
N GLY A 44 -14.20 3.06 -3.64
CA GLY A 44 -15.51 2.97 -3.02
C GLY A 44 -16.37 1.90 -3.71
N PRO A 45 -17.53 1.55 -3.13
CA PRO A 45 -18.48 0.67 -3.80
C PRO A 45 -18.78 1.21 -5.20
N VAL A 46 -18.64 0.34 -6.19
CA VAL A 46 -19.12 0.64 -7.54
C VAL A 46 -20.64 0.58 -7.46
N ALA A 47 -21.31 1.70 -7.75
CA ALA A 47 -22.77 1.69 -7.86
C ALA A 47 -23.13 0.88 -9.11
N ASP A 48 -23.84 -0.24 -8.92
CA ASP A 48 -24.46 -0.94 -10.03
C ASP A 48 -25.50 0.00 -10.67
N THR A 49 -25.32 0.32 -11.96
CA THR A 49 -26.26 1.10 -12.77
C THR A 49 -27.15 0.17 -13.58
#